data_AF-A0A4Q5RDD5-F1
#
_entry.id   AF-A0A4Q5RDD5-F1
#
_cell.length_a   1.000
_cell.length_b   1.000
_cell.length_c   1.000
_cell.angle_alpha   90.00
_cell.angle_beta   90.00
_cell.angle_gamma   90.00
#
_symmetry.space_group_name_H-M   'P 1'
#
loop_
_entity.id
_entity.type
_entity.pdbx_description
1 polymer ?
#
loop_
_entity_poly.entity_id
_entity_poly.type
_entity_poly.pdbx_seq_one_letter_code
_entity_poly.pdbx_strand_id
1 'polypeptide(L)'
;MAAATNNVIEAYNDFYTGNEVEWRMLGAKSKARNIMEVCEGLNPVKVLEVGAGDGSILHYLDEWKFAAELYALEIAESGVAIIEKRNLPSVKEVKTFDGYTIPYEDNAFDLVILAHVLEHVEHERMLIRELKRVAKHLVIEVPLDYRFGVDKRMKHFLDYGHINMYTPTLIRFLLQSEGLAIVADKTSLTPPETIKFCEFNVLKKQKSFARVLK
;
A
#
# COMPACT_ATOMS: atom_id res chain seq x y z
N MET A 1 -2.19 -20.60 13.91
CA MET A 1 -2.34 -19.21 13.45
C MET A 1 -1.13 -18.90 12.60
N ALA A 2 -1.32 -18.41 11.37
CA ALA A 2 -0.21 -17.94 10.56
C ALA A 2 0.11 -16.50 11.01
N ALA A 3 1.38 -16.19 11.24
CA ALA A 3 1.88 -14.85 11.53
C ALA A 3 2.95 -14.53 10.48
N ALA A 4 3.19 -13.25 10.18
CA ALA A 4 4.32 -12.90 9.33
C ALA A 4 5.63 -13.38 9.97
N THR A 5 6.59 -13.76 9.15
CA THR A 5 7.88 -14.24 9.65
C THR A 5 8.65 -13.10 10.34
N ASN A 6 9.36 -13.42 11.44
CA ASN A 6 10.13 -12.42 12.21
C ASN A 6 11.08 -11.58 11.34
N ASN A 7 11.64 -12.19 10.28
CA ASN A 7 12.52 -11.53 9.32
C ASN A 7 11.85 -10.36 8.59
N VAL A 8 10.54 -10.44 8.31
CA VAL A 8 9.78 -9.35 7.66
C VAL A 8 9.58 -8.20 8.65
N ILE A 9 9.24 -8.52 9.90
CA ILE A 9 9.01 -7.51 10.95
C ILE A 9 10.29 -6.71 11.23
N GLU A 10 11.43 -7.40 11.37
CA GLU A 10 12.73 -6.75 11.59
C GLU A 10 13.13 -5.84 10.42
N ALA A 11 12.94 -6.28 9.17
CA ALA A 11 13.27 -5.48 7.99
C ALA A 11 12.49 -4.15 7.92
N TYR A 12 11.22 -4.13 8.33
CA TYR A 12 10.41 -2.91 8.33
C TYR A 12 10.74 -1.94 9.47
N ASN A 13 11.22 -2.44 10.62
CA ASN A 13 11.58 -1.56 11.73
C ASN A 13 12.72 -0.59 11.36
N ASP A 14 13.67 -1.03 10.53
CA ASP A 14 14.81 -0.24 10.06
C ASP A 14 14.49 0.62 8.82
N PHE A 15 13.31 0.46 8.22
CA PHE A 15 12.97 1.05 6.91
C PHE A 15 12.65 2.55 6.96
N TYR A 16 12.45 3.18 8.12
CA TYR A 16 11.84 4.52 8.21
C TYR A 16 12.78 5.70 8.52
N THR A 17 13.97 5.79 7.91
CA THR A 17 14.93 6.88 8.22
C THR A 17 15.29 7.80 7.04
N GLY A 18 15.35 9.13 7.27
CA GLY A 18 16.02 10.09 6.37
C GLY A 18 15.26 10.61 5.13
N ASN A 19 16.00 10.86 4.03
CA ASN A 19 15.54 11.45 2.74
C ASN A 19 14.45 10.66 2.00
N GLU A 20 14.04 9.52 2.54
CA GLU A 20 13.01 8.64 2.00
C GLU A 20 11.59 9.21 2.20
N VAL A 21 11.40 10.12 3.15
CA VAL A 21 10.08 10.71 3.46
C VAL A 21 9.51 11.49 2.27
N GLU A 22 10.29 12.34 1.60
CA GLU A 22 9.80 13.12 0.44
C GLU A 22 9.37 12.21 -0.72
N TRP A 23 10.12 11.13 -0.96
CA TRP A 23 9.78 10.14 -1.98
C TRP A 23 8.46 9.42 -1.66
N ARG A 24 8.32 8.94 -0.41
CA ARG A 24 7.11 8.25 0.07
C ARG A 24 5.89 9.15 -0.07
N MET A 25 6.00 10.42 0.32
CA MET A 25 4.91 11.40 0.18
C MET A 25 4.51 11.60 -1.29
N LEU A 26 5.47 11.81 -2.19
CA LEU A 26 5.17 12.02 -3.60
C LEU A 26 4.48 10.79 -4.23
N GLY A 27 4.97 9.58 -3.90
CA GLY A 27 4.35 8.34 -4.33
C GLY A 27 2.95 8.15 -3.75
N ALA A 28 2.79 8.41 -2.45
CA ALA A 28 1.53 8.27 -1.72
C ALA A 28 0.44 9.21 -2.25
N LYS A 29 0.80 10.43 -2.67
CA LYS A 29 -0.15 11.36 -3.30
C LYS A 29 -0.86 10.73 -4.50
N SER A 30 -0.10 10.03 -5.33
CA SER A 30 -0.66 9.41 -6.55
C SER A 30 -1.46 8.16 -6.22
N LYS A 31 -1.01 7.36 -5.25
CA LYS A 31 -1.77 6.21 -4.73
C LYS A 31 -3.10 6.64 -4.13
N ALA A 32 -3.10 7.63 -3.25
CA ALA A 32 -4.32 8.20 -2.65
C ALA A 32 -5.30 8.70 -3.73
N ARG A 33 -4.79 9.34 -4.79
CA ARG A 33 -5.63 9.77 -5.92
C ARG A 33 -6.24 8.57 -6.66
N ASN A 34 -5.45 7.55 -6.98
CA ASN A 34 -5.95 6.34 -7.63
C ASN A 34 -7.04 5.66 -6.79
N ILE A 35 -6.83 5.56 -5.46
CA ILE A 35 -7.79 5.00 -4.52
C ILE A 35 -9.10 5.78 -4.58
N MET A 36 -9.06 7.12 -4.48
CA MET A 36 -10.26 7.96 -4.54
C MET A 36 -11.00 7.82 -5.88
N GLU A 37 -10.28 7.78 -7.00
CA GLU A 37 -10.87 7.62 -8.33
C GLU A 37 -11.56 6.27 -8.50
N VAL A 38 -10.96 5.17 -8.04
CA VAL A 38 -11.59 3.84 -8.12
C VAL A 38 -12.77 3.71 -7.14
N CYS A 39 -12.78 4.50 -6.07
CA CYS A 39 -13.85 4.56 -5.09
C CYS A 39 -14.93 5.60 -5.41
N GLU A 40 -14.91 6.21 -6.59
CA GLU A 40 -15.85 7.28 -6.93
C GLU A 40 -17.30 6.81 -6.73
N GLY A 41 -18.07 7.57 -5.94
CA GLY A 41 -19.46 7.25 -5.60
C GLY A 41 -19.68 6.37 -4.37
N LEU A 42 -18.64 5.74 -3.79
CA LEU A 42 -18.79 4.90 -2.58
C LEU A 42 -19.03 5.70 -1.29
N ASN A 43 -18.48 6.92 -1.19
CA ASN A 43 -18.60 7.81 -0.03
C ASN A 43 -18.43 7.12 1.35
N PRO A 44 -17.31 6.43 1.60
CA PRO A 44 -17.12 5.66 2.85
C PRO A 44 -16.99 6.58 4.07
N VAL A 45 -17.56 6.16 5.21
CA VAL A 45 -17.46 6.90 6.47
C VAL A 45 -16.28 6.38 7.29
N LYS A 46 -16.17 5.05 7.44
CA LYS A 46 -15.07 4.38 8.14
C LYS A 46 -14.16 3.64 7.17
N VAL A 47 -12.91 4.07 7.09
CA VAL A 47 -11.89 3.50 6.21
C VAL A 47 -10.72 2.97 7.03
N LEU A 48 -10.30 1.74 6.75
CA LEU A 48 -9.09 1.14 7.32
C LEU A 48 -8.04 0.95 6.22
N GLU A 49 -6.81 1.40 6.47
CA GLU A 49 -5.63 1.04 5.69
C GLU A 49 -4.84 -0.07 6.41
N VAL A 50 -4.62 -1.20 5.73
CA VAL A 50 -3.83 -2.33 6.23
C VAL A 50 -2.46 -2.32 5.58
N GLY A 51 -1.40 -2.37 6.40
CA GLY A 51 -0.02 -2.13 5.96
C GLY A 51 0.22 -0.65 5.66
N ALA A 52 -0.22 0.22 6.57
CA ALA A 52 -0.21 1.68 6.37
C ALA A 52 1.18 2.31 6.31
N GLY A 53 2.23 1.54 6.64
CA GLY A 53 3.61 1.94 6.56
C GLY A 53 3.93 3.15 7.44
N ASP A 54 4.34 4.26 6.83
CA ASP A 54 4.59 5.53 7.51
C ASP A 54 3.37 6.47 7.53
N GLY A 55 2.21 6.03 7.05
CA GLY A 55 0.97 6.82 7.00
C GLY A 55 0.95 7.89 5.90
N SER A 56 1.81 7.80 4.89
CA SER A 56 1.82 8.79 3.81
C SER A 56 0.53 8.78 2.97
N ILE A 57 -0.13 7.64 2.79
CA ILE A 57 -1.43 7.58 2.09
C ILE A 57 -2.52 8.18 2.99
N LEU A 58 -2.62 7.75 4.25
CA LEU A 58 -3.50 8.33 5.27
C LEU A 58 -3.43 9.86 5.30
N HIS A 59 -2.23 10.44 5.22
CA HIS A 59 -2.04 11.88 5.19
C HIS A 59 -2.83 12.56 4.07
N TYR A 60 -2.78 12.04 2.84
CA TYR A 60 -3.52 12.62 1.73
C TYR A 60 -5.03 12.32 1.81
N LEU A 61 -5.41 11.13 2.29
CA LEU A 61 -6.82 10.79 2.48
C LEU A 61 -7.47 11.69 3.54
N ASP A 62 -6.74 12.04 4.60
CA ASP A 62 -7.15 13.01 5.63
C ASP A 62 -7.20 14.44 5.07
N GLU A 63 -6.13 14.90 4.39
CA GLU A 63 -6.06 16.23 3.77
C GLU A 63 -7.23 16.45 2.79
N TRP A 64 -7.58 15.42 2.01
CA TRP A 64 -8.64 15.50 0.99
C TRP A 64 -10.01 15.08 1.51
N LYS A 65 -10.13 14.81 2.82
CA LYS A 65 -11.39 14.48 3.49
C LYS A 65 -12.12 13.31 2.82
N PHE A 66 -11.37 12.28 2.44
CA PHE A 66 -11.93 11.11 1.77
C PHE A 66 -12.94 10.34 2.64
N ALA A 67 -12.71 10.32 3.96
CA ALA A 67 -13.59 9.70 4.94
C ALA A 67 -13.60 10.48 6.27
N ALA A 68 -14.64 10.27 7.08
CA ALA A 68 -14.77 10.93 8.38
C ALA A 68 -13.90 10.26 9.46
N GLU A 69 -13.69 8.96 9.35
CA GLU A 69 -12.89 8.17 10.27
C GLU A 69 -11.89 7.30 9.50
N LEU A 70 -10.61 7.52 9.78
CA LEU A 70 -9.50 6.74 9.24
C LEU A 70 -8.92 5.85 10.34
N TYR A 71 -8.53 4.64 9.96
CA TYR A 71 -7.94 3.62 10.82
C TYR A 71 -6.72 3.04 10.12
N ALA A 72 -5.76 2.58 10.91
CA ALA A 72 -4.51 2.06 10.38
C ALA A 72 -4.06 0.78 11.10
N LEU A 73 -3.70 -0.23 10.34
CA LEU A 73 -2.94 -1.38 10.81
C LEU A 73 -1.57 -1.38 10.17
N GLU A 74 -0.54 -1.62 10.98
CA GLU A 74 0.84 -1.70 10.53
C GLU A 74 1.56 -2.82 11.27
N ILE A 75 2.46 -3.54 10.62
CA ILE A 75 3.15 -4.67 11.25
C ILE A 75 4.31 -4.21 12.14
N ALA A 76 4.96 -3.10 11.77
CA ALA A 76 6.08 -2.54 12.51
C ALA A 76 5.63 -1.49 13.54
N GLU A 77 6.07 -1.65 14.79
CA GLU A 77 5.83 -0.65 15.86
C GLU A 77 6.39 0.73 15.49
N SER A 78 7.52 0.77 14.76
CA SER A 78 8.10 2.04 14.30
C SER A 78 7.19 2.77 13.32
N GLY A 79 6.50 2.04 12.42
CA GLY A 79 5.52 2.58 11.49
C GLY A 79 4.31 3.16 12.23
N VAL A 80 3.77 2.41 13.20
CA VAL A 80 2.69 2.89 14.10
C VAL A 80 3.07 4.22 14.77
N ALA A 81 4.26 4.27 15.39
CA ALA A 81 4.74 5.48 16.06
C ALA A 81 4.91 6.67 15.10
N ILE A 82 5.23 6.44 13.82
CA ILE A 82 5.32 7.50 12.81
C ILE A 82 3.94 8.01 12.43
N ILE A 83 2.97 7.12 12.21
CA ILE A 83 1.59 7.48 11.88
C ILE A 83 0.99 8.33 13.00
N GLU A 84 1.13 7.90 14.25
CA GLU A 84 0.64 8.64 15.43
C GLU A 84 1.24 10.06 15.51
N LYS A 85 2.54 10.20 15.26
CA LYS A 85 3.24 11.49 15.28
C LYS A 85 2.72 12.48 14.22
N ARG A 86 2.07 12.01 13.15
CA ARG A 86 1.48 12.89 12.13
C ARG A 86 0.27 13.67 12.64
N ASN A 87 -0.36 13.23 13.74
CA ASN A 87 -1.52 13.90 14.35
C ASN A 87 -2.63 14.24 13.33
N LEU A 88 -2.97 13.28 12.46
CA LEU A 88 -4.00 13.44 11.43
C LEU A 88 -5.41 13.47 12.08
N PRO A 89 -6.20 14.55 11.94
CA PRO A 89 -7.47 14.73 12.67
C PRO A 89 -8.52 13.64 12.47
N SER A 90 -8.56 13.02 11.29
CA SER A 90 -9.55 11.98 10.96
C SER A 90 -9.10 10.58 11.41
N VAL A 91 -7.81 10.40 11.74
CA VAL A 91 -7.30 9.10 12.24
C VAL A 91 -7.80 8.87 13.66
N LYS A 92 -8.56 7.79 13.84
CA LYS A 92 -9.16 7.40 15.13
C LYS A 92 -8.34 6.39 15.89
N GLU A 93 -7.61 5.54 15.18
CA GLU A 93 -6.83 4.47 15.77
C GLU A 93 -5.71 4.01 14.83
N VAL A 94 -4.56 3.72 15.42
CA VAL A 94 -3.43 3.07 14.76
C VAL A 94 -3.05 1.89 15.65
N LYS A 95 -2.94 0.69 15.08
CA LYS A 95 -2.62 -0.53 15.82
C LYS A 95 -1.56 -1.35 15.11
N THR A 96 -0.74 -2.04 15.90
CA THR A 96 0.05 -3.13 15.39
C THR A 96 -0.81 -4.38 15.18
N PHE A 97 -0.43 -5.23 14.22
CA PHE A 97 -1.05 -6.54 13.99
C PHE A 97 -0.03 -7.58 13.49
N ASP A 98 -0.43 -8.84 13.37
CA ASP A 98 0.45 -9.97 13.04
C ASP A 98 0.62 -10.23 11.52
N GLY A 99 0.04 -9.38 10.68
CA GLY A 99 0.04 -9.52 9.22
C GLY A 99 -1.15 -10.30 8.63
N TYR A 100 -1.91 -11.04 9.45
CA TYR A 100 -2.98 -11.90 8.97
C TYR A 100 -4.30 -11.71 9.72
N THR A 101 -4.27 -11.67 11.04
CA THR A 101 -5.45 -11.54 11.90
C THR A 101 -5.77 -10.07 12.11
N ILE A 102 -6.91 -9.63 11.57
CA ILE A 102 -7.34 -8.23 11.68
C ILE A 102 -8.16 -8.06 12.97
N PRO A 103 -7.72 -7.24 13.96
CA PRO A 103 -8.33 -7.14 15.29
C PRO A 103 -9.59 -6.26 15.30
N TYR A 104 -10.51 -6.53 14.38
CA TYR A 104 -11.79 -5.86 14.24
C TYR A 104 -12.90 -6.87 13.95
N GLU A 105 -14.12 -6.50 14.33
CA GLU A 105 -15.33 -7.29 14.10
C GLU A 105 -15.68 -7.36 12.60
N ASP A 106 -16.54 -8.31 12.26
CA ASP A 106 -17.06 -8.46 10.90
C ASP A 106 -17.80 -7.19 10.45
N ASN A 107 -17.59 -6.77 9.21
CA ASN A 107 -18.18 -5.57 8.61
C ASN A 107 -17.96 -4.26 9.39
N ALA A 108 -16.88 -4.16 10.16
CA ALA A 108 -16.52 -2.96 10.93
C ALA A 108 -16.25 -1.71 10.07
N PHE A 109 -15.82 -1.89 8.81
CA PHE A 109 -15.43 -0.80 7.90
C PHE A 109 -16.28 -0.77 6.62
N ASP A 110 -16.54 0.45 6.14
CA ASP A 110 -17.20 0.63 4.84
C ASP A 110 -16.25 0.30 3.68
N LEU A 111 -14.97 0.58 3.88
CA LEU A 111 -13.90 0.34 2.91
C LEU A 111 -12.60 -0.05 3.63
N VAL A 112 -11.92 -1.05 3.10
CA VAL A 112 -10.53 -1.36 3.45
C VAL A 112 -9.60 -1.17 2.26
N ILE A 113 -8.47 -0.52 2.51
CA ILE A 113 -7.40 -0.25 1.56
C ILE A 113 -6.23 -1.18 1.85
N LEU A 114 -5.72 -1.84 0.82
CA LEU A 114 -4.49 -2.62 0.83
C LEU A 114 -3.61 -2.17 -0.33
N ALA A 115 -2.66 -1.27 -0.08
CA ALA A 115 -1.85 -0.65 -1.14
C ALA A 115 -0.37 -1.03 -0.99
N HIS A 116 0.19 -1.72 -2.00
CA HIS A 116 1.59 -2.15 -2.03
C HIS A 116 1.99 -3.04 -0.84
N VAL A 117 1.10 -3.97 -0.50
CA VAL A 117 1.31 -4.96 0.57
C VAL A 117 1.33 -6.37 0.02
N LEU A 118 0.42 -6.71 -0.89
CA LEU A 118 0.17 -8.09 -1.31
C LEU A 118 1.40 -8.74 -1.99
N GLU A 119 2.26 -7.95 -2.63
CA GLU A 119 3.54 -8.38 -3.20
C GLU A 119 4.53 -8.93 -2.16
N HIS A 120 4.32 -8.62 -0.88
CA HIS A 120 5.16 -9.02 0.25
C HIS A 120 4.54 -10.16 1.09
N VAL A 121 3.31 -10.59 0.80
CA VAL A 121 2.52 -11.49 1.66
C VAL A 121 2.68 -12.95 1.25
N GLU A 122 3.15 -13.81 2.16
CA GLU A 122 3.39 -15.24 1.88
C GLU A 122 2.07 -16.02 1.63
N HIS A 123 0.98 -15.63 2.29
CA HIS A 123 -0.32 -16.29 2.20
C HIS A 123 -1.45 -15.31 1.83
N GLU A 124 -1.38 -14.76 0.61
CA GLU A 124 -2.29 -13.73 0.09
C GLU A 124 -3.77 -14.04 0.35
N ARG A 125 -4.21 -15.28 0.10
CA ARG A 125 -5.61 -15.70 0.26
C ARG A 125 -6.09 -15.63 1.71
N MET A 126 -5.20 -15.86 2.68
CA MET A 126 -5.57 -15.73 4.10
C MET A 126 -5.84 -14.28 4.45
N LEU A 127 -4.94 -13.37 4.05
CA LEU A 127 -5.13 -11.95 4.28
C LEU A 127 -6.38 -11.43 3.55
N ILE A 128 -6.59 -11.79 2.28
CA ILE A 128 -7.79 -11.40 1.51
C ILE A 128 -9.09 -11.81 2.22
N ARG A 129 -9.13 -12.99 2.86
CA ARG A 129 -10.31 -13.45 3.60
C ARG A 129 -10.57 -12.61 4.84
N GLU A 130 -9.52 -12.24 5.58
CA GLU A 130 -9.63 -11.35 6.74
C GLU A 130 -10.03 -9.93 6.33
N LEU A 131 -9.47 -9.40 5.24
CA LEU A 131 -9.89 -8.12 4.67
C LEU A 131 -11.39 -8.16 4.30
N LYS A 132 -11.82 -9.22 3.60
CA LYS A 132 -13.23 -9.43 3.23
C LYS A 132 -14.15 -9.54 4.45
N ARG A 133 -13.67 -10.12 5.55
CA ARG A 133 -14.45 -10.29 6.78
C ARG A 133 -14.79 -8.94 7.42
N VAL A 134 -13.83 -8.03 7.50
CA VAL A 134 -13.99 -6.75 8.21
C VAL A 134 -14.57 -5.62 7.35
N ALA A 135 -14.70 -5.80 6.04
CA ALA A 135 -14.98 -4.71 5.09
C ALA A 135 -16.21 -4.97 4.23
N LYS A 136 -16.97 -3.90 3.94
CA LYS A 136 -18.02 -3.92 2.91
C LYS A 136 -17.45 -3.82 1.49
N HIS A 137 -16.42 -3.00 1.30
CA HIS A 137 -15.68 -2.86 0.04
C HIS A 137 -14.17 -2.98 0.27
N LEU A 138 -13.45 -3.41 -0.76
CA LEU A 138 -11.99 -3.53 -0.76
C LEU A 138 -11.40 -2.73 -1.93
N VAL A 139 -10.30 -2.03 -1.66
CA VAL A 139 -9.42 -1.48 -2.69
C VAL A 139 -8.05 -2.10 -2.51
N ILE A 140 -7.56 -2.75 -3.55
CA ILE A 140 -6.28 -3.44 -3.56
C ILE A 140 -5.44 -2.85 -4.69
N GLU A 141 -4.31 -2.24 -4.33
CA GLU A 141 -3.32 -1.72 -5.29
C GLU A 141 -2.05 -2.56 -5.22
N VAL A 142 -1.60 -3.06 -6.37
CA VAL A 142 -0.37 -3.86 -6.50
C VAL A 142 0.50 -3.35 -7.66
N PRO A 143 1.83 -3.46 -7.55
CA PRO A 143 2.73 -3.16 -8.65
C PRO A 143 2.61 -4.20 -9.78
N LEU A 144 2.59 -3.72 -11.02
CA LEU A 144 2.59 -4.57 -12.22
C LEU A 144 4.02 -4.82 -12.71
N ASP A 145 4.82 -5.49 -11.89
CA ASP A 145 6.25 -5.70 -12.15
C ASP A 145 6.56 -6.76 -13.20
N TYR A 146 5.58 -7.63 -13.51
CA TYR A 146 5.76 -8.70 -14.47
C TYR A 146 5.88 -8.13 -15.89
N ARG A 147 7.10 -8.19 -16.44
CA ARG A 147 7.43 -7.73 -17.80
C ARG A 147 8.55 -8.57 -18.39
N PHE A 148 8.79 -8.43 -19.70
CA PHE A 148 9.86 -9.15 -20.38
C PHE A 148 11.22 -8.99 -19.65
N GLY A 149 11.93 -10.11 -19.47
CA GLY A 149 13.22 -10.16 -18.76
C GLY A 149 13.13 -10.04 -17.23
N VAL A 150 11.96 -10.28 -16.63
CA VAL A 150 11.77 -10.26 -15.17
C VAL A 150 12.55 -11.38 -14.46
N ASP A 151 12.66 -12.54 -15.11
CA ASP A 151 13.48 -13.69 -14.71
C ASP A 151 14.96 -13.31 -14.45
N LYS A 152 15.50 -12.40 -15.28
CA LYS A 152 16.88 -11.90 -15.12
C LYS A 152 17.04 -10.87 -13.99
N ARG A 153 15.92 -10.40 -13.41
CA ARG A 153 15.88 -9.38 -12.35
C ARG A 153 15.33 -9.92 -11.03
N MET A 154 15.17 -11.23 -10.86
CA MET A 154 14.59 -11.82 -9.65
C MET A 154 15.26 -11.33 -8.37
N LYS A 155 16.60 -11.28 -8.32
CA LYS A 155 17.34 -10.78 -7.15
C LYS A 155 16.93 -9.35 -6.79
N HIS A 156 16.77 -8.46 -7.77
CA HIS A 156 16.38 -7.08 -7.54
C HIS A 156 15.04 -7.00 -6.81
N PHE A 157 14.04 -7.76 -7.24
CA PHE A 157 12.71 -7.77 -6.60
C PHE A 157 12.72 -8.41 -5.21
N LEU A 158 13.45 -9.51 -5.04
CA LEU A 158 13.62 -10.15 -3.74
C LEU A 158 14.36 -9.26 -2.74
N ASP A 159 15.32 -8.44 -3.18
CA ASP A 159 16.01 -7.47 -2.31
C ASP A 159 15.06 -6.37 -1.79
N TYR A 160 13.95 -6.07 -2.48
CA TYR A 160 12.87 -5.20 -1.98
C TYR A 160 11.77 -5.97 -1.23
N GLY A 161 11.90 -7.30 -1.10
CA GLY A 161 10.90 -8.14 -0.46
C GLY A 161 9.68 -8.47 -1.33
N HIS A 162 9.69 -8.20 -2.64
CA HIS A 162 8.61 -8.63 -3.54
C HIS A 162 8.74 -10.14 -3.77
N ILE A 163 7.92 -10.93 -3.08
CA ILE A 163 7.86 -12.38 -3.21
C ILE A 163 6.75 -12.84 -4.16
N ASN A 164 5.77 -11.96 -4.43
CA ASN A 164 4.72 -12.17 -5.43
C ASN A 164 4.85 -11.17 -6.58
N MET A 165 4.37 -11.57 -7.77
CA MET A 165 4.35 -10.70 -8.95
C MET A 165 3.00 -10.77 -9.65
N TYR A 166 2.47 -9.60 -10.01
CA TYR A 166 1.16 -9.50 -10.63
C TYR A 166 1.24 -9.04 -12.08
N THR A 167 0.36 -9.63 -12.87
CA THR A 167 -0.18 -9.01 -14.08
C THR A 167 -1.61 -8.56 -13.76
N PRO A 168 -2.22 -7.68 -14.58
CA PRO A 168 -3.64 -7.36 -14.42
C PRO A 168 -4.53 -8.60 -14.39
N THR A 169 -4.18 -9.65 -15.12
CA THR A 169 -4.95 -10.91 -15.13
C THR A 169 -4.81 -11.68 -13.83
N LEU A 170 -3.59 -11.79 -13.29
CA LEU A 170 -3.31 -12.58 -12.09
C LEU A 170 -4.02 -12.01 -10.86
N ILE A 171 -3.95 -10.69 -10.66
CA ILE A 171 -4.64 -10.07 -9.52
C ILE A 171 -6.16 -10.24 -9.63
N ARG A 172 -6.73 -10.04 -10.82
CA ARG A 172 -8.18 -10.24 -11.02
C ARG A 172 -8.59 -11.69 -10.75
N PHE A 173 -7.83 -12.66 -11.24
CA PHE A 173 -8.10 -14.08 -11.00
C PHE A 173 -8.02 -14.44 -9.51
N LEU A 174 -7.00 -13.93 -8.80
CA LEU A 174 -6.86 -14.11 -7.36
C LEU A 174 -8.11 -13.61 -6.63
N LEU A 175 -8.53 -12.36 -6.88
CA LEU A 175 -9.68 -11.75 -6.22
C LEU A 175 -10.99 -12.50 -6.54
N GLN A 176 -11.25 -12.80 -7.82
CA GLN A 176 -12.46 -13.50 -8.23
C GLN A 176 -12.53 -14.92 -7.67
N SER A 177 -11.39 -15.62 -7.59
CA SER A 177 -11.34 -16.96 -6.99
C SER A 177 -11.55 -16.99 -5.47
N GLU A 178 -11.40 -15.85 -4.78
CA GLU A 178 -11.77 -15.67 -3.36
C GLU A 178 -13.22 -15.17 -3.17
N GLY A 179 -13.99 -15.14 -4.26
CA GLY A 179 -15.41 -14.77 -4.28
C GLY A 179 -15.67 -13.27 -4.28
N LEU A 180 -14.68 -12.45 -4.64
CA LEU A 180 -14.85 -11.00 -4.79
C LEU A 180 -15.32 -10.65 -6.21
N ALA A 181 -16.26 -9.72 -6.32
CA ALA A 181 -16.63 -9.10 -7.58
C ALA A 181 -15.77 -7.84 -7.81
N ILE A 182 -15.30 -7.65 -9.04
CA ILE A 182 -14.55 -6.45 -9.43
C ILE A 182 -15.55 -5.45 -9.99
N VAL A 183 -15.81 -4.39 -9.22
CA VAL A 183 -16.78 -3.35 -9.58
C VAL A 183 -16.17 -2.16 -10.30
N ALA A 184 -14.88 -1.90 -10.07
CA ALA A 184 -14.09 -0.87 -10.73
C ALA A 184 -12.61 -1.28 -10.70
N ASP A 185 -11.84 -0.88 -11.70
CA ASP A 185 -10.39 -1.02 -11.72
C ASP A 185 -9.71 0.12 -12.48
N LYS A 186 -8.43 0.35 -12.16
CA LYS A 186 -7.60 1.34 -12.82
C LYS A 186 -6.18 0.79 -12.97
N THR A 187 -5.58 1.03 -14.13
CA THR A 187 -4.14 0.85 -14.31
C THR A 187 -3.51 2.24 -14.47
N SER A 188 -2.50 2.55 -13.66
CA SER A 188 -1.79 3.82 -13.72
C SER A 188 -0.30 3.60 -13.92
N LEU A 189 0.36 4.56 -14.57
CA LEU A 189 1.81 4.64 -14.61
C LEU A 189 2.34 5.44 -13.42
N THR A 190 3.56 5.11 -12.98
CA THR A 190 4.26 5.93 -11.98
C THR A 190 4.43 7.36 -12.50
N PRO A 191 4.07 8.39 -11.72
CA PRO A 191 4.18 9.77 -12.16
C PRO A 191 5.62 10.13 -12.56
N PRO A 192 5.81 10.96 -13.61
CA PRO A 192 7.14 11.41 -14.03
C PRO A 192 7.93 12.08 -12.91
N GLU A 193 7.27 12.80 -12.01
CA GLU A 193 7.90 13.45 -10.86
C GLU A 193 8.49 12.41 -9.90
N THR A 194 7.78 11.31 -9.67
CA THR A 194 8.25 10.20 -8.82
C THR A 194 9.42 9.47 -9.47
N ILE A 195 9.34 9.26 -10.78
CA ILE A 195 10.46 8.68 -11.56
C ILE A 195 11.69 9.59 -11.45
N LYS A 196 11.53 10.90 -11.69
CA LYS A 196 12.63 11.89 -11.60
C LYS A 196 13.23 11.94 -10.20
N PHE A 197 12.40 11.92 -9.16
CA PHE A 197 12.89 11.87 -7.79
C PHE A 197 13.74 10.62 -7.54
N CYS A 198 13.24 9.44 -7.92
CA CYS A 198 14.01 8.19 -7.83
C CYS A 198 15.32 8.26 -8.61
N GLU A 199 15.29 8.76 -9.84
CA GLU A 199 16.48 8.80 -10.70
C GLU A 199 17.57 9.73 -10.18
N PHE A 200 17.21 10.90 -9.67
CA PHE A 200 18.18 11.92 -9.29
C PHE A 200 18.57 11.89 -7.80
N ASN A 201 17.65 11.53 -6.92
CA ASN A 201 17.87 11.61 -5.48
C ASN A 201 18.16 10.25 -4.84
N VAL A 202 17.52 9.17 -5.31
CA VAL A 202 17.71 7.81 -4.76
C VAL A 202 18.85 7.09 -5.49
N LEU A 203 18.81 7.05 -6.82
CA LEU A 203 19.83 6.37 -7.65
C LEU A 203 21.09 7.21 -7.90
N LYS A 204 21.14 8.46 -7.38
CA LYS A 204 22.25 9.42 -7.54
C LYS A 204 22.78 9.56 -8.98
N LYS A 205 21.92 9.39 -10.00
CA LYS A 205 22.35 9.58 -11.40
C LYS A 205 22.67 11.06 -11.63
N GLN A 206 23.75 11.35 -12.35
CA GLN A 206 24.10 12.74 -12.70
C GLN A 206 22.97 13.40 -13.52
N LYS A 207 22.59 14.61 -13.09
CA LYS A 207 21.65 15.48 -13.82
C LYS A 207 22.33 15.93 -15.12
N SER A 208 21.79 15.55 -16.27
CA SER A 208 22.17 16.13 -17.57
C SER A 208 20.99 16.92 -18.15
N PHE A 209 21.28 17.99 -18.89
CA PHE A 209 20.29 18.91 -19.47
C PHE A 209 19.17 18.19 -20.24
N ALA A 210 19.48 17.07 -20.90
CA ALA A 210 18.51 16.27 -21.66
C ALA A 210 17.56 15.42 -20.79
N ARG A 211 17.90 15.10 -19.54
CA ARG A 211 17.05 14.30 -18.62
C ARG A 211 16.15 15.14 -17.73
N VAL A 212 16.43 16.44 -17.58
CA VAL A 212 15.61 17.35 -16.78
C VAL A 212 14.34 17.78 -17.53
N LEU A 213 14.41 17.86 -18.87
CA LEU A 213 13.35 18.38 -19.76
C LEU A 213 12.39 17.33 -20.35
N LYS A 214 12.59 16.04 -20.10
CA LYS A 214 11.66 14.96 -20.50
C LYS A 214 10.71 14.60 -19.37
#